data_AF-A0A1M5PUQ8-F1
#
_entry.id   AF-A0A1M5PUQ8-F1
#
_cell.length_a   1.000
_cell.length_b   1.000
_cell.length_c   1.000
_cell.angle_alpha   90.00
_cell.angle_beta   90.00
_cell.angle_gamma   90.00
#
_symmetry.space_group_name_H-M   'P 1'
#
loop_
_entity.id
_entity.type
_entity.pdbx_description
1 polymer ?
#
loop_
_entity_poly.entity_id
_entity_poly.type
_entity_poly.pdbx_seq_one_letter_code
_entity_poly.pdbx_strand_id
1 'polypeptide(L)'
;MVGQAEAIITGYLAGNNSVRNIIGIPLLQLPVSLAIGDMISYSNEMMNKENGNKLRFTFAGSIYFERMKEKGLYTIDKKNLYERVKRVGLLNIYDEKLI
;
A
#
# COMPACT_ATOMS: atom_id res chain seq x y z
N MET A 1 -11.81 -7.11 1.36
CA MET A 1 -11.39 -5.74 1.01
C MET A 1 -12.06 -5.40 -0.32
N VAL A 2 -12.97 -4.42 -0.39
CA VAL A 2 -13.47 -3.99 -1.72
C VAL A 2 -13.84 -2.50 -1.68
N GLY A 3 -12.83 -1.65 -1.84
CA GLY A 3 -13.00 -0.34 -2.47
C GLY A 3 -12.20 -0.32 -3.77
N GLN A 4 -12.55 0.58 -4.69
CA GLN A 4 -11.93 0.63 -6.02
C GLN A 4 -10.43 0.94 -5.93
N ALA A 5 -10.02 1.86 -5.05
CA ALA A 5 -8.63 2.27 -4.89
C ALA A 5 -7.76 1.11 -4.37
N GLU A 6 -8.27 0.35 -3.42
CA GLU A 6 -7.60 -0.79 -2.79
C GLU A 6 -7.32 -1.90 -3.81
N ALA A 7 -8.28 -2.18 -4.69
CA ALA A 7 -8.11 -3.17 -5.75
C ALA A 7 -7.07 -2.72 -6.79
N ILE A 8 -7.11 -1.46 -7.21
CA ILE A 8 -6.17 -0.91 -8.19
C ILE A 8 -4.73 -1.00 -7.67
N ILE A 9 -4.47 -0.51 -6.46
CA ILE A 9 -3.09 -0.42 -5.94
C ILE A 9 -2.48 -1.78 -5.63
N THR A 10 -3.27 -2.72 -5.11
CA THR A 10 -2.79 -4.07 -4.80
C THR A 10 -2.57 -4.87 -6.08
N GLY A 11 -3.46 -4.70 -7.07
CA GLY A 11 -3.29 -5.25 -8.41
C GLY A 11 -2.03 -4.72 -9.11
N TYR A 12 -1.77 -3.41 -9.02
CA TYR A 12 -0.58 -2.79 -9.61
C TYR A 12 0.72 -3.33 -8.98
N LEU A 13 0.78 -3.40 -7.64
CA LEU A 13 1.91 -3.98 -6.93
C LEU A 13 2.13 -5.45 -7.29
N ALA A 14 1.05 -6.24 -7.31
CA ALA A 14 1.10 -7.66 -7.65
C ALA A 14 1.61 -7.87 -9.09
N GLY A 15 1.07 -7.14 -10.06
CA GLY A 15 1.48 -7.23 -11.46
C GLY A 15 2.94 -6.81 -11.68
N ASN A 16 3.37 -5.71 -11.05
CA ASN A 16 4.77 -5.29 -11.11
C ASN A 16 5.70 -6.36 -10.51
N ASN A 17 5.33 -6.94 -9.37
CA ASN A 17 6.10 -8.01 -8.73
C ASN A 17 6.08 -9.32 -9.52
N SER A 18 5.00 -9.64 -10.25
CA SER A 18 4.98 -10.79 -11.16
C SER A 18 6.04 -10.66 -12.25
N VAL A 19 6.18 -9.48 -12.87
CA VAL A 19 7.23 -9.24 -13.88
C VAL A 19 8.62 -9.29 -13.24
N ARG A 20 8.83 -8.60 -12.12
CA ARG A 20 10.10 -8.61 -11.37
C ARG A 20 10.57 -10.03 -11.05
N ASN A 21 9.64 -10.88 -10.61
CA ASN A 21 9.90 -12.29 -10.30
C ASN A 21 10.34 -13.09 -11.55
N ILE A 22 9.71 -12.86 -12.70
CA ILE A 22 10.04 -13.56 -13.96
C ILE A 22 11.44 -13.18 -14.46
N ILE A 23 11.83 -11.91 -14.33
CA ILE A 23 13.16 -11.43 -14.79
C ILE A 23 14.26 -11.56 -13.71
N GLY A 24 13.96 -12.15 -12.56
CA GLY A 24 14.95 -12.46 -11.52
C GLY A 24 15.48 -11.25 -10.73
N ILE A 25 14.70 -10.15 -10.65
CA ILE A 25 15.08 -8.98 -9.84
C ILE A 25 14.28 -8.91 -8.53
N PRO A 26 14.77 -8.18 -7.51
CA PRO A 26 14.09 -8.06 -6.23
C PRO A 26 12.66 -7.54 -6.36
N LEU A 27 11.74 -8.12 -5.59
CA LEU A 27 10.35 -7.68 -5.51
C LEU A 27 10.26 -6.29 -4.87
N LEU A 28 9.34 -5.48 -5.37
CA LEU A 28 8.98 -4.21 -4.76
C LEU A 28 8.20 -4.46 -3.46
N GLN A 29 8.71 -3.94 -2.35
CA GLN A 29 8.03 -3.90 -1.07
C GLN A 29 7.71 -2.45 -0.69
N LEU A 30 6.44 -2.17 -0.42
CA LEU A 30 6.01 -0.84 0.02
C LEU A 30 6.20 -0.71 1.54
N PRO A 31 6.94 0.30 2.03
CA PRO A 31 7.21 0.45 3.45
C PRO A 31 5.96 0.96 4.20
N VAL A 32 5.86 0.61 5.49
CA VAL A 32 4.76 1.04 6.39
C VAL A 32 4.72 2.55 6.67
N SER A 33 5.72 3.30 6.21
CA SER A 33 5.72 4.77 6.20
C SER A 33 4.83 5.35 5.10
N LEU A 34 4.37 4.53 4.14
CA LEU A 34 3.36 4.85 3.14
C LEU A 34 2.02 4.21 3.52
N ALA A 35 0.92 4.91 3.20
CA ALA A 35 -0.43 4.44 3.48
C ALA A 35 -0.75 3.08 2.83
N ILE A 36 -0.19 2.77 1.65
CA ILE A 36 -0.44 1.48 1.01
C ILE A 36 0.35 0.35 1.69
N GLY A 37 1.61 0.61 2.05
CA GLY A 37 2.44 -0.37 2.75
C GLY A 37 1.91 -0.69 4.15
N ASP A 38 1.47 0.32 4.90
CA ASP A 38 0.83 0.09 6.21
C ASP A 38 -0.50 -0.64 6.06
N MET A 39 -1.31 -0.32 5.04
CA MET A 39 -2.58 -1.01 4.81
C MET A 39 -2.38 -2.50 4.59
N ILE A 40 -1.46 -2.88 3.69
CA ILE A 40 -1.17 -4.27 3.37
C ILE A 40 -0.63 -5.00 4.60
N SER A 41 0.32 -4.39 5.32
CA SER A 41 0.89 -4.98 6.52
C SER A 41 -0.17 -5.19 7.61
N TYR A 42 -1.00 -4.18 7.86
CA TYR A 42 -2.03 -4.21 8.88
C TYR A 42 -3.18 -5.16 8.53
N SER A 43 -3.62 -5.16 7.27
CA SER A 43 -4.66 -6.09 6.81
C SER A 43 -4.20 -7.53 6.95
N ASN A 44 -2.95 -7.84 6.57
CA ASN A 44 -2.38 -9.18 6.70
C ASN A 44 -2.27 -9.59 8.17
N GLU A 45 -1.80 -8.71 9.06
CA GLU A 45 -1.74 -8.98 10.51
C GLU A 45 -3.13 -9.29 11.07
N MET A 46 -4.14 -8.48 10.71
CA MET A 46 -5.49 -8.62 11.24
C MET A 46 -6.22 -9.83 10.68
N MET A 47 -5.97 -10.22 9.42
CA MET A 47 -6.55 -11.43 8.83
C MET A 47 -6.11 -12.72 9.53
N ASN A 48 -4.94 -12.71 10.19
CA ASN A 48 -4.44 -13.85 10.96
C ASN A 48 -5.05 -13.95 12.38
N LYS A 49 -5.87 -12.99 12.80
CA LYS A 49 -6.56 -12.99 14.11
C LYS A 49 -7.94 -13.65 14.02
N GLU A 50 -8.46 -14.07 15.17
CA GLU A 50 -9.81 -14.63 15.25
C GLU A 50 -10.85 -13.64 14.70
N ASN A 51 -11.74 -14.09 13.80
CA ASN A 51 -12.70 -13.27 13.06
C ASN A 51 -12.08 -12.19 12.13
N GLY A 52 -10.77 -12.20 11.90
CA GLY A 52 -10.07 -11.23 11.04
C GLY A 52 -10.58 -11.20 9.59
N ASN A 53 -11.06 -12.33 9.09
CA ASN A 53 -11.67 -12.47 7.76
C ASN A 53 -12.99 -11.68 7.58
N LYS A 54 -13.64 -11.28 8.68
CA LYS A 54 -14.87 -10.46 8.64
C LYS A 54 -14.57 -8.96 8.57
N LEU A 55 -13.33 -8.55 8.80
CA LEU A 55 -12.94 -7.14 8.81
C LEU A 55 -12.82 -6.56 7.40
N ARG A 56 -13.23 -5.30 7.25
CA ARG A 56 -13.09 -4.54 6.01
C ARG A 56 -12.14 -3.37 6.23
N PHE A 57 -11.00 -3.40 5.55
CA PHE A 57 -10.04 -2.29 5.52
C PHE A 57 -10.31 -1.44 4.29
N THR A 58 -10.55 -0.14 4.48
CA THR A 58 -10.74 0.82 3.37
C THR A 58 -10.04 2.15 3.68
N PHE A 59 -9.68 2.90 2.63
CA PHE A 59 -9.05 4.22 2.77
C PHE A 59 -10.06 5.33 3.13
N ALA A 60 -11.35 5.10 2.91
CA ALA A 60 -12.40 6.10 3.07
C ALA A 60 -13.27 5.91 4.32
N GLY A 61 -12.97 4.90 5.16
CA GLY A 61 -13.68 4.68 6.41
C GLY A 61 -13.23 3.43 7.16
N SER A 62 -14.01 3.04 8.17
CA SER A 62 -13.76 1.86 9.01
C SER A 62 -12.41 1.92 9.75
N ILE A 63 -11.92 0.75 10.16
CA ILE A 63 -10.79 0.55 11.07
C ILE A 63 -9.50 1.14 10.48
N TYR A 64 -9.28 0.98 9.17
CA TYR A 64 -8.04 1.43 8.57
C TYR A 64 -7.96 2.95 8.42
N PHE A 65 -9.08 3.63 8.14
CA PHE A 65 -9.07 5.09 8.02
C PHE A 65 -8.67 5.78 9.33
N GLU A 66 -9.20 5.31 10.47
CA GLU A 66 -8.82 5.85 11.77
C GLU A 66 -7.35 5.57 12.09
N ARG A 67 -6.87 4.35 11.85
CA ARG A 67 -5.44 4.03 11.97
C ARG A 67 -4.57 4.93 11.08
N MET A 68 -4.99 5.18 9.84
CA MET A 68 -4.25 6.02 8.91
C MET A 68 -4.11 7.46 9.44
N LYS A 69 -5.15 8.00 10.10
CA LYS A 69 -5.08 9.29 10.79
C LYS A 69 -4.17 9.23 12.01
N GLU A 70 -4.33 8.23 12.88
CA GLU A 70 -3.51 8.04 14.08
C GLU A 70 -2.01 7.96 13.76
N LYS A 71 -1.65 7.31 12.65
CA LYS A 71 -0.26 7.18 12.20
C LYS A 71 0.25 8.39 11.39
N GLY A 72 -0.55 9.44 11.23
CA GLY A 72 -0.20 10.61 10.41
C GLY A 72 0.08 10.27 8.95
N LEU A 73 -0.55 9.22 8.43
CA LEU A 73 -0.46 8.78 7.04
C LEU A 73 -1.52 9.46 6.17
N TYR A 74 -2.64 9.90 6.77
CA TYR A 74 -3.68 10.65 6.08
C TYR A 74 -3.27 12.11 5.89
N THR A 75 -3.28 12.58 4.65
CA THR A 75 -3.08 14.00 4.31
C THR A 75 -3.67 14.29 2.94
N ILE A 76 -4.14 15.53 2.76
CA ILE A 76 -4.56 16.09 1.46
C ILE A 76 -3.49 17.01 0.86
N ASP A 77 -2.39 17.27 1.59
CA ASP A 77 -1.28 18.07 1.11
C ASP A 77 -0.42 17.27 0.12
N LYS A 78 -0.55 17.63 -1.16
CA LYS A 78 0.20 17.01 -2.26
C LYS A 78 1.71 17.14 -2.09
N LYS A 79 2.21 18.24 -1.51
CA LYS A 79 3.65 18.44 -1.28
C LYS A 79 4.15 17.47 -0.22
N ASN A 80 3.40 17.28 0.87
CA ASN A 80 3.73 16.31 1.90
C ASN A 80 3.75 14.88 1.33
N LEU A 81 2.76 14.52 0.52
CA LEU A 81 2.70 13.21 -0.15
C LEU A 81 3.91 12.98 -1.05
N TYR A 82 4.24 13.95 -1.90
CA TYR A 82 5.39 13.88 -2.80
C TYR A 82 6.69 13.67 -2.03
N GLU A 83 6.96 14.49 -1.02
CA GLU A 83 8.19 14.40 -0.23
C GLU A 83 8.27 13.08 0.56
N ARG A 84 7.13 12.55 1.03
CA ARG A 84 7.08 11.26 1.71
C ARG A 84 7.47 10.11 0.79
N VAL A 85 6.90 10.06 -0.42
CA VAL A 85 7.21 9.03 -1.43
C VAL A 85 8.66 9.16 -1.89
N LYS A 86 9.13 10.39 -2.12
CA LYS A 86 10.51 10.68 -2.49
C LYS A 86 11.51 10.22 -1.42
N ARG A 87 11.23 10.48 -0.14
CA ARG A 87 12.12 10.11 0.98
C ARG A 87 12.36 8.60 1.09
N VAL A 88 11.38 7.79 0.70
CA VAL A 88 11.52 6.32 0.69
C VAL A 88 12.09 5.78 -0.63
N GLY A 89 12.48 6.65 -1.57
CA GLY A 89 13.09 6.25 -2.84
C GLY A 89 12.12 5.60 -3.83
N LEU A 90 10.81 5.75 -3.64
CA LEU A 90 9.78 5.09 -4.47
C LEU A 90 9.07 6.05 -5.43
N LEU A 91 9.57 7.27 -5.56
CA LEU A 91 9.01 8.22 -6.52
C LEU A 91 9.21 7.67 -7.93
N ASN A 92 8.12 7.60 -8.71
CA ASN A 92 8.10 7.09 -10.09
C ASN A 92 8.62 5.65 -10.24
N ILE A 93 8.57 4.83 -9.17
CA ILE A 93 9.06 3.44 -9.19
C ILE A 93 8.37 2.55 -10.24
N TYR A 94 7.17 2.95 -10.67
CA TYR A 94 6.37 2.24 -11.65
C TYR A 94 6.56 2.75 -13.09
N ASP A 95 7.26 3.88 -13.28
CA ASP A 95 7.60 4.41 -14.61
C ASP A 95 8.83 3.68 -15.20
N GLU A 96 9.53 2.90 -14.38
CA GLU A 96 10.65 2.07 -14.80
C GLU A 96 10.18 0.94 -15.73
N LYS A 97 10.67 0.96 -16.96
CA LYS A 97 10.44 -0.13 -17.91
C LYS A 97 11.26 -1.35 -17.49
N LEU A 98 10.57 -2.40 -17.01
CA LEU A 98 11.20 -3.66 -16.58
C LEU A 98 11.50 -4.61 -17.75
N ILE A 99 10.71 -4.55 -18.81
CA ILE A 99 10.81 -5.35 -20.05
C ILE A 99 10.36 -4.52 -21.25
#